data_AF-A0A8J4X350-F1
#
_entry.id   AF-A0A8J4X350-F1
#
_cell.length_a   1.000
_cell.length_b   1.000
_cell.length_c   1.000
_cell.angle_alpha   90.00
_cell.angle_beta   90.00
_cell.angle_gamma   90.00
#
_symmetry.space_group_name_H-M   'P 1'
#
loop_
_entity.id
_entity.type
_entity.pdbx_description
1 polymer ?
#
loop_
_entity_poly.entity_id
_entity_poly.type
_entity_poly.pdbx_seq_one_letter_code
_entity_poly.pdbx_strand_id
1 'polypeptide(L)'
;VVVDHVNVFGYTAWSLVDGFEWNSGYSIRRGLFYIDFNNPACTRVPKSTAQYYRQIIKDNGFLTDETERDIEGHFPCDFQFGVADYILQ
;
A
#
# COMPACT_ATOMS: atom_id res chain seq x y z
N VAL A 1 -16.40 7.43 3.21
CA VAL A 1 -17.32 7.17 2.08
C VAL A 1 -17.70 5.70 2.08
N VAL A 2 -18.99 5.37 1.99
CA VAL A 2 -19.47 3.99 1.77
C VAL A 2 -20.18 4.02 0.42
N VAL A 3 -19.75 3.17 -0.52
CA VAL A 3 -20.25 3.19 -1.91
C VAL A 3 -21.32 2.11 -2.10
N ASP A 4 -20.99 0.84 -1.86
CA ASP A 4 -21.85 -0.29 -2.23
C ASP A 4 -22.64 -0.90 -1.05
N HIS A 5 -22.43 -0.42 0.18
CA HIS A 5 -23.10 -0.89 1.40
C HIS A 5 -22.98 -2.40 1.69
N VAL A 6 -21.96 -3.09 1.16
CA VAL A 6 -21.70 -4.49 1.47
C VAL A 6 -21.18 -4.63 2.91
N ASN A 7 -21.72 -5.58 3.68
CA ASN A 7 -21.30 -5.85 5.05
C ASN A 7 -20.07 -6.78 5.10
N VAL A 8 -18.90 -6.26 4.71
CA VAL A 8 -17.62 -6.98 4.84
C VAL A 8 -17.10 -6.80 6.27
N PHE A 9 -17.06 -7.89 7.04
CA PHE A 9 -16.68 -7.84 8.46
C PHE A 9 -15.19 -8.17 8.73
N GLY A 10 -14.43 -8.57 7.71
CA GLY A 10 -13.03 -8.96 7.90
C GLY A 10 -12.27 -9.20 6.60
N TYR A 11 -10.94 -9.20 6.73
CA TYR A 11 -10.00 -9.45 5.65
C TYR A 11 -8.83 -10.30 6.17
N THR A 12 -8.39 -11.28 5.39
CA THR A 12 -7.24 -12.14 5.73
C THR A 12 -6.21 -12.08 4.62
N ALA A 13 -5.12 -11.35 4.87
CA ALA A 13 -3.97 -11.34 3.96
C ALA A 13 -3.34 -12.72 3.87
N TRP A 14 -3.04 -13.17 2.65
CA TRP A 14 -2.36 -14.44 2.41
C TRP A 14 -1.05 -14.26 1.65
N SER A 15 0.06 -14.84 2.10
CA SER A 15 0.25 -15.69 3.29
C SER A 15 1.00 -14.95 4.39
N LEU A 16 1.03 -15.51 5.60
CA LEU A 16 1.88 -14.99 6.67
C LEU A 16 3.37 -15.11 6.27
N VAL A 17 3.80 -16.29 5.84
CA VAL A 17 5.20 -16.58 5.48
C VAL A 17 5.31 -17.17 4.08
N ASP A 18 6.48 -17.05 3.46
CA ASP A 18 6.81 -17.79 2.25
C ASP A 18 6.80 -19.30 2.51
N GLY A 19 6.34 -20.08 1.53
CA GLY A 19 6.26 -21.54 1.64
C GLY A 19 6.28 -22.23 0.28
N PHE A 20 5.89 -23.50 0.28
CA PHE A 20 5.70 -24.28 -0.94
C PHE A 20 4.36 -23.91 -1.59
N GLU A 21 4.40 -23.41 -2.82
CA GLU A 21 3.25 -22.89 -3.58
C GLU A 21 2.77 -23.89 -4.64
N TRP A 22 2.38 -25.08 -4.19
CA TRP A 22 1.71 -26.11 -5.01
C TRP A 22 2.51 -26.46 -6.28
N ASN A 23 1.88 -26.37 -7.45
CA ASN A 23 2.49 -26.66 -8.75
C ASN A 23 3.70 -25.75 -9.07
N SER A 24 3.83 -24.62 -8.38
CA SER A 24 4.95 -23.69 -8.57
C SER A 24 6.16 -24.04 -7.69
N GLY A 25 6.02 -24.99 -6.76
CA GLY A 25 7.07 -25.29 -5.80
C GLY A 25 7.51 -24.05 -5.03
N TYR A 26 8.80 -23.71 -5.07
CA TYR A 26 9.37 -22.53 -4.40
C TYR A 26 9.70 -21.37 -5.35
N SER A 27 9.25 -21.41 -6.61
CA SER A 27 9.52 -20.34 -7.57
C SER A 27 8.71 -19.06 -7.29
N ILE A 28 7.60 -19.18 -6.56
CA ILE A 28 6.72 -18.08 -6.17
C ILE A 28 6.74 -17.92 -4.65
N ARG A 29 6.58 -16.67 -4.21
CA ARG A 29 6.59 -16.27 -2.79
C ARG A 29 5.40 -15.37 -2.51
N ARG A 30 4.52 -15.77 -1.59
CA ARG A 30 3.29 -15.03 -1.23
C ARG A 30 3.29 -14.47 0.19
N GLY A 31 4.33 -14.76 0.98
CA GLY A 31 4.40 -14.38 2.38
C GLY A 31 4.59 -12.89 2.58
N LEU A 32 4.00 -12.36 3.64
CA LEU A 32 4.39 -11.08 4.23
C LEU A 32 5.81 -11.16 4.81
N PHE A 33 6.23 -12.33 5.27
CA PHE A 33 7.58 -12.59 5.76
C PHE A 33 8.35 -13.48 4.79
N TYR A 34 9.57 -13.05 4.46
CA TYR A 34 10.54 -13.80 3.68
C TYR A 34 11.14 -14.92 4.53
N ILE A 35 11.39 -16.07 3.88
CA ILE A 35 12.16 -17.19 4.43
C ILE A 35 13.22 -17.61 3.41
N ASP A 36 14.47 -17.67 3.85
CA ASP A 36 15.53 -18.34 3.10
C ASP A 36 15.48 -19.85 3.39
N PHE A 37 15.09 -20.63 2.38
CA PHE A 37 14.93 -22.08 2.51
C PHE A 37 16.27 -22.83 2.53
N ASN A 38 17.38 -22.18 2.14
CA ASN A 38 18.72 -22.78 2.21
C ASN A 38 19.33 -22.64 3.61
N ASN A 39 18.80 -21.73 4.43
CA ASN A 39 19.24 -21.55 5.80
C ASN A 39 18.40 -22.44 6.74
N PRO A 40 19.00 -23.41 7.46
CA PRO A 40 18.26 -24.31 8.35
C PRO A 40 17.54 -23.59 9.50
N ALA A 41 17.95 -22.36 9.85
CA ALA A 41 17.26 -21.54 10.84
C ALA A 41 15.88 -21.05 10.37
N CYS A 42 15.63 -21.01 9.05
CA CYS A 42 14.38 -20.56 8.45
C CYS A 42 13.85 -19.25 9.09
N THR A 43 14.73 -18.27 9.29
CA THR A 43 14.39 -17.00 9.95
C THR A 43 13.34 -16.25 9.14
N ARG A 44 12.30 -15.72 9.83
CA ARG A 44 11.22 -14.94 9.20
C ARG A 44 11.64 -13.48 9.16
N VAL A 45 11.92 -12.97 7.97
CA VAL A 45 12.34 -11.57 7.77
C VAL A 45 11.15 -10.76 7.24
N PRO A 46 10.72 -9.68 7.92
CA PRO A 46 9.59 -8.88 7.46
C PRO A 46 9.90 -8.23 6.10
N LYS A 47 9.00 -8.41 5.12
CA LYS A 47 9.08 -7.70 3.83
C LYS A 47 8.49 -6.29 3.96
N SER A 48 8.68 -5.46 2.94
CA SER A 48 8.03 -4.13 2.85
C SER A 48 6.51 -4.23 2.97
N THR A 49 5.90 -5.29 2.42
CA THR A 49 4.46 -5.56 2.54
C THR A 49 4.02 -5.88 3.97
N ALA A 50 4.86 -6.52 4.80
CA ALA A 50 4.56 -6.72 6.22
C ALA A 50 4.52 -5.38 6.98
N GLN A 51 5.45 -4.47 6.68
CA GLN A 51 5.47 -3.13 7.29
C GLN A 51 4.26 -2.30 6.84
N TYR A 52 3.93 -2.35 5.54
CA TYR A 52 2.74 -1.69 5.00
C TYR A 52 1.46 -2.23 5.65
N TYR A 53 1.28 -3.55 5.68
CA TYR A 53 0.09 -4.18 6.25
C TYR A 53 -0.03 -3.95 7.76
N ARG A 54 1.09 -3.88 8.48
CA ARG A 54 1.13 -3.44 9.89
C ARG A 54 0.56 -2.03 10.06
N GLN A 55 0.92 -1.10 9.17
CA GLN A 55 0.43 0.27 9.24
C GLN A 55 -1.06 0.36 8.88
N ILE A 56 -1.51 -0.38 7.86
CA ILE A 56 -2.93 -0.49 7.50
C ILE A 56 -3.79 -0.96 8.69
N ILE A 57 -3.34 -2.00 9.41
CA ILE A 57 -4.05 -2.50 10.60
C ILE A 57 -4.03 -1.44 11.72
N LYS A 58 -2.88 -0.80 11.95
CA LYS A 58 -2.72 0.22 12.99
C LYS A 58 -3.65 1.41 12.77
N ASP A 59 -3.80 1.83 11.52
CA ASP A 59 -4.64 2.99 11.14
C ASP A 59 -6.08 2.59 10.81
N ASN A 60 -6.40 1.28 10.87
CA ASN A 60 -7.69 0.71 10.52
C ASN A 60 -8.18 1.14 9.11
N GLY A 61 -7.26 1.20 8.14
CA GLY A 61 -7.56 1.72 6.82
C GLY A 61 -6.31 2.15 6.05
N PHE A 62 -6.49 2.98 5.04
CA PHE A 62 -5.39 3.57 4.28
C PHE A 62 -4.58 4.53 5.15
N LEU A 63 -3.29 4.68 4.84
CA LEU A 63 -2.44 5.63 5.53
C LEU A 63 -3.00 7.04 5.37
N THR A 64 -3.06 7.80 6.46
CA THR A 64 -3.36 9.22 6.39
C THR A 64 -2.15 9.93 5.80
N ASP A 65 -2.28 10.47 4.59
CA ASP A 65 -1.26 11.33 4.03
C ASP A 65 -1.32 12.69 4.74
N GLU A 66 -0.27 13.03 5.51
CA GLU A 66 -0.21 14.33 6.19
C GLU A 66 -0.13 15.52 5.22
N THR A 67 0.12 15.26 3.93
CA THR A 67 0.22 16.28 2.88
C THR A 67 -1.12 16.73 2.30
N GLU A 68 -2.21 16.00 2.58
CA GLU A 68 -3.57 16.35 2.11
C GLU A 68 -4.36 17.20 3.11
N ARG A 69 -3.67 18.04 3.89
CA ARG A 69 -4.38 19.02 4.71
C ARG A 69 -4.83 20.16 3.81
N ASP A 70 -6.14 20.44 3.83
CA ASP A 70 -6.67 21.66 3.24
C ASP A 70 -5.93 22.87 3.82
N ILE A 71 -5.35 23.67 2.93
CA ILE A 71 -4.63 24.88 3.31
C ILE A 71 -5.59 26.05 3.08
N GLU A 72 -5.92 26.77 4.14
CA GLU A 72 -6.60 28.05 4.01
C GLU A 72 -5.60 29.13 3.59
N GLY A 73 -5.87 29.77 2.46
CA GLY A 73 -5.03 30.83 1.94
C GLY A 73 -5.59 31.45 0.68
N HIS A 74 -5.00 32.59 0.31
CA HIS A 74 -5.29 33.27 -0.94
C HIS A 74 -3.98 33.47 -1.67
N PHE A 75 -3.99 33.25 -2.99
CA PHE A 75 -2.88 33.68 -3.83
C PHE A 75 -2.78 35.22 -3.82
N PRO A 76 -1.57 35.80 -4.03
CA PRO A 76 -1.40 37.24 -4.17
C PRO A 76 -2.36 37.86 -5.20
N CYS A 77 -2.70 39.14 -5.04
CA CYS A 77 -3.64 39.83 -5.94
C CYS A 77 -3.17 39.88 -7.41
N ASP A 78 -1.86 39.75 -7.64
CA ASP A 78 -1.20 39.73 -8.94
C ASP A 78 -0.84 38.32 -9.44
N PHE A 79 -1.39 37.27 -8.80
CA PHE A 79 -1.16 35.89 -9.22
C PHE A 79 -1.73 35.63 -10.62
N GLN A 80 -0.88 35.15 -11.52
CA GLN A 80 -1.27 34.84 -12.89
C GLN A 80 -1.78 33.39 -12.98
N PHE A 81 -3.09 33.23 -13.10
CA PHE A 81 -3.69 31.96 -13.52
C PHE A 81 -3.62 31.86 -15.04
N GLY A 82 -2.84 30.90 -15.54
CA GLY A 82 -2.63 30.70 -16.97
C GLY A 82 -3.14 29.34 -17.44
N VAL A 83 -3.39 29.25 -18.74
CA VAL A 83 -3.58 27.99 -19.47
C VAL A 83 -2.49 27.89 -20.54
N ALA A 84 -2.03 26.68 -20.83
CA ALA A 84 -1.07 26.41 -21.88
C ALA A 84 -1.74 25.63 -23.01
N ASP A 85 -1.46 26.02 -24.25
CA ASP A 85 -1.78 25.25 -25.45
C ASP A 85 -0.47 24.95 -26.19
N TYR A 86 -0.39 23.77 -26.79
CA TYR A 86 0.77 23.30 -27.55
C TYR A 86 0.64 23.58 -29.04
N ILE A 87 -0.54 23.99 -29.52
CA ILE A 87 -0.77 24.41 -30.92
C ILE A 87 -1.11 25.90 -30.96
N LEU A 88 -0.25 26.69 -31.60
CA LEU A 88 -0.54 28.06 -31.99
C LEU A 88 -1.12 28.02 -33.41
N GLN A 89 -2.42 28.31 -33.56
CA GLN A 89 -3.03 28.56 -34.87
C GLN A 89 -2.72 29.98 -35.36
#